data_AF-A0A6V7HWS7-F1
#
_entry.id   AF-A0A6V7HWS7-F1
#
_cell.length_a   1.000
_cell.length_b   1.000
_cell.length_c   1.000
_cell.angle_alpha   90.00
_cell.angle_beta   90.00
_cell.angle_gamma   90.00
#
_symmetry.space_group_name_H-M   'P 1'
#
loop_
_entity.id
_entity.type
_entity.pdbx_description
1 polymer ?
#
loop_
_entity_poly.entity_id
_entity_poly.type
_entity_poly.pdbx_seq_one_letter_code
_entity_poly.pdbx_strand_id
1 'polypeptide(L)'
;AMCGVQKPEFKKMLEKYDSHSLRNIRVIGAVSNTKEFARVFSCPENSPMNPEDKCQIWKSPEETNEIPKRRRREHRRHIWSLTDW
;
A
#
# COMPACT_ATOMS: atom_id res chain seq x y z
N ALA A 1 -4.53 -18.40 4.60
CA ALA A 1 -3.20 -18.09 5.20
C ALA A 1 -3.21 -16.91 6.18
N MET A 2 -3.98 -15.82 5.97
CA MET A 2 -3.91 -14.61 6.83
C MET A 2 -5.24 -14.17 7.47
N CYS A 3 -6.28 -15.00 7.40
CA CYS A 3 -7.54 -14.75 8.11
C CYS A 3 -7.33 -14.91 9.63
N GLY A 4 -7.81 -13.95 10.42
CA GLY A 4 -7.81 -14.09 11.88
C GLY A 4 -8.07 -12.79 12.63
N VAL A 5 -8.76 -12.89 13.77
CA VAL A 5 -9.13 -11.76 14.64
C VAL A 5 -8.10 -11.58 15.75
N GLN A 6 -7.89 -10.34 16.21
CA GLN A 6 -7.01 -10.01 17.33
C GLN A 6 -7.79 -9.22 18.39
N LYS A 7 -7.48 -9.45 19.67
CA LYS A 7 -8.01 -8.61 20.75
C LYS A 7 -7.48 -7.18 20.59
N PRO A 8 -8.28 -6.15 20.92
CA PRO A 8 -7.89 -4.75 20.72
C PRO A 8 -6.58 -4.38 21.43
N GLU A 9 -6.35 -4.87 22.64
CA GLU A 9 -5.15 -4.60 23.43
C GLU A 9 -3.92 -5.22 22.79
N PHE A 10 -4.06 -6.46 22.31
CA PHE A 10 -2.99 -7.15 21.61
C PHE A 10 -2.70 -6.52 20.25
N LYS A 11 -3.71 -6.07 19.51
CA LYS A 11 -3.54 -5.31 18.27
C LYS A 11 -2.71 -4.04 18.49
N LYS A 12 -2.99 -3.29 19.57
CA LYS A 12 -2.21 -2.10 19.94
C LYS A 12 -0.76 -2.44 20.30
N MET A 13 -0.54 -3.54 21.02
CA MET A 13 0.80 -4.05 21.31
C MET A 13 1.56 -4.38 20.01
N LEU A 14 0.93 -5.09 19.07
CA LEU A 14 1.56 -5.44 17.79
C LEU A 14 1.89 -4.20 16.97
N GLU A 15 0.96 -3.25 16.85
CA GLU A 15 1.20 -2.01 16.11
C GLU A 15 2.42 -1.23 16.63
N LYS A 16 2.69 -1.29 17.93
CA LYS A 16 3.78 -0.54 18.56
C LYS A 16 5.11 -1.30 18.58
N TYR A 17 5.09 -2.62 18.70
CA TYR A 17 6.29 -3.40 19.02
C TYR A 17 6.61 -4.50 18.00
N ASP A 18 5.66 -4.92 17.17
CA ASP A 18 5.91 -5.90 16.12
C ASP A 18 6.53 -5.20 14.90
N SER A 19 7.62 -5.76 14.38
CA SER A 19 8.26 -5.27 13.16
C SER A 19 7.45 -5.63 11.91
N HIS A 20 6.51 -6.57 12.01
CA HIS A 20 5.62 -6.95 10.94
C HIS A 20 4.39 -6.04 10.88
N SER A 21 3.88 -5.82 9.67
CA SER A 21 2.57 -5.20 9.49
C SER A 21 1.45 -6.07 10.05
N LEU A 22 0.37 -5.44 10.50
CA LEU A 22 -0.85 -6.14 10.94
C LEU A 22 -1.40 -7.04 9.82
N ARG A 23 -2.03 -8.16 10.20
CA ARG A 23 -2.45 -9.23 9.28
C ARG A 23 -3.29 -8.75 8.09
N ASN A 24 -4.25 -7.86 8.31
CA ASN A 24 -5.10 -7.31 7.25
C ASN A 24 -4.29 -6.45 6.27
N ILE A 25 -3.36 -5.65 6.77
CA ILE A 25 -2.52 -4.78 5.94
C ILE A 25 -1.53 -5.60 5.12
N ARG A 26 -1.05 -6.74 5.63
CA ARG A 26 -0.18 -7.65 4.88
C ARG A 26 -0.84 -8.15 3.59
N VAL A 27 -2.14 -8.44 3.63
CA VAL A 27 -2.89 -8.87 2.44
C VAL A 27 -3.16 -7.68 1.54
N ILE A 28 -3.83 -6.66 2.07
CA ILE A 28 -4.30 -5.51 1.28
C ILE A 28 -3.12 -4.78 0.64
N GLY A 29 -2.08 -4.45 1.41
CA GLY A 29 -0.92 -3.73 0.92
C GLY A 29 -0.14 -4.49 -0.15
N ALA A 30 -0.03 -5.82 -0.03
CA ALA A 30 0.63 -6.63 -1.06
C ALA A 30 -0.17 -6.61 -2.36
N VAL A 31 -1.46 -6.96 -2.31
CA VAL A 31 -2.27 -7.14 -3.52
C VAL A 31 -2.66 -5.81 -4.19
N SER A 32 -2.81 -4.71 -3.44
CA SER A 32 -3.05 -3.38 -4.03
C SER A 32 -1.86 -2.89 -4.87
N ASN A 33 -0.63 -3.33 -4.55
CA ASN A 33 0.58 -2.97 -5.29
C ASN A 33 0.85 -3.87 -6.51
N THR A 34 0.14 -4.99 -6.65
CA THR A 34 0.32 -5.93 -7.77
C THR A 34 -0.63 -5.57 -8.92
N LYS A 35 -0.08 -5.29 -10.11
CA LYS A 35 -0.90 -4.94 -11.29
C LYS A 35 -1.72 -6.13 -11.78
N GLU A 36 -1.12 -7.31 -11.73
CA GLU A 36 -1.71 -8.57 -12.18
C GLU A 36 -2.94 -8.94 -11.34
N PHE A 37 -2.90 -8.65 -10.03
CA PHE A 37 -4.05 -8.84 -9.14
C PHE A 37 -5.22 -7.97 -9.59
N ALA A 38 -4.99 -6.66 -9.78
CA ALA A 38 -6.04 -5.75 -10.26
C ALA A 38 -6.62 -6.19 -11.61
N ARG A 39 -5.78 -6.69 -12.53
CA ARG A 39 -6.21 -7.21 -13.84
C ARG A 39 -7.12 -8.44 -13.71
N VAL A 40 -6.69 -9.45 -12.95
CA VAL A 40 -7.42 -10.73 -12.81
C VAL A 40 -8.76 -10.53 -12.11
N PHE A 41 -8.81 -9.63 -11.13
CA PHE A 41 -10.04 -9.31 -10.39
C PHE A 41 -10.82 -8.12 -10.97
N SER A 42 -10.40 -7.61 -12.14
CA SER A 42 -11.03 -6.49 -12.84
C SER A 42 -11.29 -5.27 -11.93
N CYS A 43 -10.33 -4.96 -11.06
CA CYS A 43 -10.43 -3.82 -10.15
C CYS A 43 -10.40 -2.50 -10.95
N PRO A 44 -11.41 -1.62 -10.80
CA PRO A 44 -11.41 -0.31 -11.46
C PRO A 44 -10.18 0.52 -11.09
N GLU A 45 -9.75 1.41 -11.98
CA GLU A 45 -8.70 2.38 -11.68
C GLU A 45 -9.07 3.22 -10.45
N ASN A 46 -8.09 3.58 -9.64
CA ASN A 46 -8.24 4.34 -8.40
C ASN A 46 -9.13 3.69 -7.32
N SER A 47 -9.50 2.41 -7.49
CA SER A 47 -10.14 1.65 -6.41
C SER A 47 -9.14 1.32 -5.29
N PRO A 48 -9.60 1.00 -4.07
CA PRO A 48 -8.71 0.68 -2.94
C PRO A 48 -7.71 -0.47 -3.23
N MET A 49 -8.11 -1.42 -4.09
CA MET A 49 -7.28 -2.55 -4.50
C MET A 49 -6.51 -2.31 -5.81
N ASN A 50 -6.70 -1.13 -6.43
CA ASN A 50 -5.97 -0.70 -7.62
C ASN A 50 -5.69 0.83 -7.58
N PRO A 51 -4.88 1.30 -6.62
CA PRO A 51 -4.46 2.69 -6.58
C PRO A 51 -3.58 3.05 -7.78
N GLU A 52 -3.61 4.32 -8.19
CA GLU A 52 -2.71 4.87 -9.22
C GLU A 52 -1.23 4.67 -8.84
N ASP A 53 -0.91 5.01 -7.59
CA ASP A 53 0.44 4.93 -7.04
C ASP A 53 0.76 3.54 -6.47
N LYS A 54 1.43 2.70 -7.27
CA LYS A 54 1.89 1.36 -6.84
C LYS A 54 3.38 1.36 -6.47
N CYS A 55 3.71 0.69 -5.38
CA CYS A 55 5.08 0.47 -4.92
C CYS A 55 5.68 -0.80 -5.51
N GLN A 56 6.80 -0.68 -6.24
CA GLN A 56 7.62 -1.81 -6.70
C GLN A 56 9.07 -1.58 -6.30
N ILE A 57 9.58 -2.43 -5.42
CA ILE A 57 10.97 -2.35 -4.92
C ILE A 57 11.86 -3.27 -5.74
N TRP A 58 11.43 -4.51 -5.89
CA TRP A 58 12.13 -5.55 -6.63
C TRP A 58 11.60 -5.57 -8.06
N LYS A 59 12.38 -5.05 -9.00
CA LYS A 59 12.10 -5.17 -10.43
C LYS A 59 12.71 -6.45 -10.98
N SER A 60 12.03 -7.10 -11.92
CA SER A 60 12.66 -8.16 -12.68
C SER A 60 13.81 -7.57 -13.53
N PRO A 61 14.85 -8.35 -13.87
CA PRO A 61 15.95 -7.87 -14.72
C PRO A 61 15.49 -7.34 -16.08
N GLU A 62 14.31 -7.75 -16.55
CA GLU A 62 13.73 -7.31 -17.83
C GLU A 62 13.12 -5.90 -17.75
N GLU A 63 12.72 -5.44 -16.56
CA GLU A 63 12.09 -4.13 -16.32
C GLU A 63 13.07 -3.00 -15.94
N THR A 64 14.38 -3.28 -15.87
CA THR A 64 15.38 -2.27 -15.46
C THR A 64 15.75 -1.30 -16.58
N ASN A 65 15.36 -1.57 -17.83
CA ASN A 65 15.69 -0.72 -18.99
C ASN A 65 14.78 0.50 -19.13
N GLU A 66 13.70 0.60 -18.35
CA GLU A 66 12.76 1.73 -18.37
C GLU A 66 12.58 2.33 -16.97
N ILE A 67 13.65 2.60 -16.21
CA ILE A 67 13.49 3.29 -14.92
C ILE A 67 13.05 4.74 -15.22
N PRO A 68 11.77 5.11 -15.03
CA PRO A 68 11.38 6.50 -15.17
C PRO A 68 11.98 7.20 -13.95
N LYS A 69 12.71 8.31 -14.16
CA LYS A 69 13.23 9.12 -13.05
C LYS A 69 12.06 9.39 -12.10
N ARG A 70 12.09 8.80 -10.89
CA ARG A 70 11.11 9.09 -9.82
C ARG A 70 10.97 10.61 -9.76
N ARG A 71 9.80 11.17 -10.10
CA ARG A 71 9.50 12.55 -9.71
C ARG A 71 9.65 12.56 -8.19
N ARG A 72 10.57 13.38 -7.66
CA ARG A 72 10.51 13.74 -6.25
C ARG A 72 9.10 14.22 -6.01
N ARG A 73 8.32 13.50 -5.21
CA ARG A 73 7.14 14.08 -4.59
C ARG A 73 7.68 15.23 -3.76
N GLU A 74 7.51 16.46 -4.24
CA GLU A 74 7.39 17.57 -3.32
C GLU A 74 6.32 17.13 -2.33
N HIS A 75 6.71 16.98 -1.07
CA HIS A 75 5.74 16.80 -0.01
C HIS A 75 4.86 18.05 -0.08
N ARG A 76 3.74 17.97 -0.82
CA ARG A 76 2.67 18.95 -0.68
C ARG A 76 2.23 18.74 0.76
N ARG A 77 2.80 19.55 1.65
CA ARG A 77 2.38 19.70 3.03
C ARG A 77 0.93 20.12 2.95
N HIS A 78 0.03 19.14 2.91
CA HIS A 78 -1.36 19.37 3.26
C HIS A 78 -1.35 19.65 4.76
N ILE A 79 -1.01 20.89 5.10
CA ILE A 79 -1.44 21.51 6.33
C ILE A 79 -2.95 21.57 6.16
N TRP A 80 -3.66 20.64 6.78
CA TRP A 80 -5.09 20.79 6.99
C TRP A 80 -5.24 22.05 7.86
N SER A 81 -5.59 23.19 7.26
CA SER A 81 -6.01 24.36 8.02
C SER A 81 -7.44 24.12 8.51
N LEU A 82 -7.71 24.53 9.75
CA LEU A 82 -8.97 24.36 10.50
C LEU A 82 -10.21 25.06 9.88
N THR A 83 -10.23 25.32 8.58
CA THR A 83 -11.29 26.05 7.87
C THR A 83 -11.97 25.25 6.77
N ASP A 84 -11.58 24.00 6.53
CA ASP A 84 -12.30 23.14 5.59
C ASP A 84 -13.36 22.32 6.36
N TRP A 85 -14.51 22.96 6.58
CA TRP A 85 -15.78 22.34 7.00
C TRP A 85 -16.67 22.12 5.77
#